data_AF-A0A3N5VKC7-F1
#
_entry.id   AF-A0A3N5VKC7-F1
#
_cell.length_a   1.000
_cell.length_b   1.000
_cell.length_c   1.000
_cell.angle_alpha   90.00
_cell.angle_beta   90.00
_cell.angle_gamma   90.00
#
_symmetry.space_group_name_H-M   'P 1'
#
loop_
_entity.id
_entity.type
_entity.pdbx_description
1 polymer ?
#
loop_
_entity_poly.entity_id
_entity_poly.type
_entity_poly.pdbx_seq_one_letter_code
_entity_poly.pdbx_strand_id
1 'polypeptide(L)'
;AVYVRNQSMFDGTVEPDRWILKRDTGEVISHHEAKREKTLAYAPGGVRLEPLAPELRGKAPLEPAEIGEVFGLTGKAETIFGSPQDMEWTYRGNLLFTLQSRPITTGSSGADDLRPWYLSLHRSFENLQGLRRKIEEELIPCMVKEAGEMAQFPLAPLSDLELAGEIERRLKIGGKMG
;
A
#
# COMPACT_ATOMS: atom_id res chain seq x y z
N ALA A 1 2.93 -8.32 0.52
CA ALA A 1 2.97 -9.43 1.48
C ALA A 1 3.17 -8.85 2.87
N VAL A 2 2.58 -9.49 3.88
CA VAL A 2 2.75 -9.17 5.29
C VAL A 2 3.09 -10.47 6.00
N TYR A 3 3.88 -10.40 7.08
CA TYR A 3 4.01 -11.50 8.03
C TYR A 3 2.71 -11.67 8.83
N VAL A 4 1.63 -12.19 8.21
CA VAL A 4 0.33 -12.35 8.87
C VAL A 4 -0.39 -13.61 8.35
N ARG A 5 -1.02 -14.34 9.27
CA ARG A 5 -1.96 -15.43 8.97
C ARG A 5 -3.41 -14.92 9.06
N ASN A 6 -3.99 -14.71 7.88
CA ASN A 6 -5.39 -14.59 7.44
C ASN A 6 -6.42 -13.66 8.08
N GLN A 7 -6.44 -13.33 9.37
CA GLN A 7 -7.62 -12.61 9.91
C GLN A 7 -7.59 -11.08 9.80
N SER A 8 -6.45 -10.50 9.44
CA SER A 8 -6.15 -9.09 9.73
C SER A 8 -5.43 -8.36 8.61
N MET A 9 -5.19 -9.01 7.48
CA MET A 9 -4.93 -8.28 6.24
C MET A 9 -6.18 -7.49 5.79
N PHE A 10 -7.36 -7.92 6.30
CA PHE A 10 -8.67 -7.40 5.95
C PHE A 10 -9.13 -6.17 6.75
N ASP A 11 -8.37 -5.71 7.75
CA ASP A 11 -8.77 -4.60 8.62
C ASP A 11 -7.94 -3.32 8.38
N GLY A 12 -6.89 -3.40 7.55
CA GLY A 12 -6.00 -2.29 7.21
C GLY A 12 -5.09 -1.82 8.35
N THR A 13 -4.95 -2.60 9.43
CA THR A 13 -4.18 -2.19 10.62
C THR A 13 -2.67 -2.38 10.45
N VAL A 14 -2.25 -3.27 9.56
CA VAL A 14 -0.85 -3.43 9.14
C VAL A 14 -0.76 -3.23 7.64
N GLU A 15 0.02 -2.25 7.20
CA GLU A 15 0.20 -1.96 5.78
C GLU A 15 1.12 -3.02 5.13
N PRO A 16 0.72 -3.61 3.99
CA PRO A 16 1.51 -4.60 3.30
C PRO A 16 2.55 -4.00 2.35
N ASP A 17 3.64 -4.73 2.18
CA ASP A 17 4.48 -4.55 1.00
C ASP A 17 3.70 -4.86 -0.28
N ARG A 18 4.04 -4.16 -1.35
CA ARG A 18 3.45 -4.38 -2.67
C ARG A 18 4.55 -4.64 -3.69
N TRP A 19 4.41 -5.74 -4.43
CA TRP A 19 5.22 -6.01 -5.61
C TRP A 19 4.33 -5.96 -6.85
N ILE A 20 4.81 -5.33 -7.91
CA ILE A 20 4.25 -5.41 -9.26
C ILE A 20 5.21 -6.24 -10.09
N LEU A 21 4.72 -7.32 -10.67
CA LEU A 21 5.52 -8.23 -11.47
C LEU A 21 5.10 -8.14 -12.93
N LYS A 22 6.05 -8.37 -13.84
CA LYS A 22 5.79 -8.54 -15.26
C LYS A 22 5.11 -9.88 -15.48
N ARG A 23 3.94 -9.87 -16.12
CA ARG A 23 3.09 -11.05 -16.30
C ARG A 23 3.80 -12.23 -16.98
N ASP A 24 4.65 -11.96 -17.95
CA ASP A 24 5.24 -13.02 -18.77
C ASP A 24 6.46 -13.67 -18.12
N THR A 25 7.19 -12.93 -17.29
CA THR A 25 8.50 -13.34 -16.77
C THR A 25 8.52 -13.51 -15.24
N GLY A 26 7.55 -12.93 -14.53
CA GLY A 26 7.59 -12.83 -13.07
C GLY A 26 8.64 -11.83 -12.54
N GLU A 27 9.26 -11.05 -13.43
CA GLU A 27 10.25 -10.05 -13.04
C GLU A 27 9.60 -8.91 -12.24
N VAL A 28 10.22 -8.49 -11.15
CA VAL A 28 9.72 -7.39 -10.32
C VAL A 28 9.91 -6.07 -11.07
N ILE A 29 8.80 -5.45 -11.47
CA ILE A 29 8.76 -4.11 -12.07
C ILE A 29 8.92 -3.05 -10.99
N SER A 30 8.23 -3.22 -9.86
CA SER A 30 8.33 -2.31 -8.73
C SER A 30 8.02 -2.98 -7.41
N HIS A 31 8.60 -2.45 -6.34
CA HIS A 31 8.38 -2.84 -4.97
C HIS A 31 8.15 -1.59 -4.13
N HIS A 32 7.00 -1.52 -3.46
CA HIS A 32 6.68 -0.51 -2.48
C HIS A 32 6.72 -1.14 -1.10
N GLU A 33 7.69 -0.71 -0.30
CA GLU A 33 7.84 -1.12 1.09
C GLU A 33 6.88 -0.35 1.99
N ALA A 34 6.19 -1.07 2.87
CA ALA A 34 5.35 -0.46 3.90
C ALA A 34 6.19 -0.06 5.13
N LYS A 35 5.70 0.90 5.92
CA LYS A 35 6.28 1.18 7.25
C LYS A 35 5.87 0.08 8.22
N ARG A 36 6.82 -0.79 8.57
CA ARG A 36 6.59 -1.96 9.44
C ARG A 36 6.96 -1.67 10.88
N GLU A 37 5.98 -1.19 11.66
CA GLU A 37 6.17 -0.95 13.10
C GLU A 37 5.59 -2.05 13.98
N LYS A 38 4.57 -2.76 13.48
CA LYS A 38 3.77 -3.74 14.22
C LYS A 38 3.61 -5.01 13.41
N THR A 39 3.49 -6.13 14.12
CA THR A 39 3.13 -7.44 13.59
C THR A 39 1.94 -7.99 14.37
N LEU A 40 1.34 -9.05 13.85
CA LEU A 40 0.25 -9.72 14.53
C LEU A 40 0.71 -11.05 15.10
N ALA A 41 0.58 -11.17 16.42
CA ALA A 41 0.90 -12.36 17.16
C ALA A 41 -0.38 -13.08 17.60
N TYR A 42 -0.30 -14.40 17.71
CA TYR A 42 -1.37 -15.20 18.28
C TYR A 42 -1.40 -15.01 19.79
N ALA A 43 -2.58 -14.72 20.34
CA ALA A 43 -2.83 -14.65 21.77
C ALA A 43 -3.97 -15.59 22.16
N PRO A 44 -4.01 -16.12 23.39
CA PRO A 44 -5.19 -16.84 23.88
C PRO A 44 -6.43 -15.95 23.74
N GLY A 45 -7.34 -16.29 22.81
CA GLY A 45 -8.55 -15.52 22.53
C GLY A 45 -8.55 -14.70 21.22
N GLY A 46 -7.49 -14.74 20.41
CA GLY A 46 -7.49 -14.10 19.08
C GLY A 46 -6.12 -13.70 18.56
N VAL A 47 -6.08 -12.59 17.84
CA VAL A 47 -4.85 -11.96 17.34
C VAL A 47 -4.63 -10.64 18.07
N ARG A 48 -3.38 -10.30 18.37
CA ARG A 48 -3.00 -9.04 18.99
C ARG A 48 -1.87 -8.38 18.19
N LEU A 49 -1.91 -7.05 18.10
CA LEU A 49 -0.80 -6.25 17.58
C LEU A 49 0.34 -6.21 18.59
N GLU A 50 1.52 -6.58 18.13
CA GLU A 50 2.76 -6.48 18.89
C GLU A 50 3.78 -5.65 18.11
N PRO A 51 4.67 -4.92 18.80
CA PRO A 51 5.77 -4.24 18.13
C PRO A 51 6.61 -5.22 17.33
N LEU A 52 6.89 -4.90 16.07
CA LEU A 52 7.79 -5.72 15.26
C LEU A 52 9.22 -5.55 15.78
N ALA A 53 9.95 -6.65 15.87
CA ALA A 53 11.36 -6.68 16.26
C ALA A 53 12.18 -5.74 15.34
N PRO A 54 13.05 -4.87 15.88
CA PRO A 54 13.78 -3.87 15.09
C PRO A 54 14.50 -4.43 13.86
N GLU A 55 15.02 -5.66 13.96
CA GLU A 55 15.77 -6.37 12.94
C GLU A 55 14.91 -6.74 11.73
N LEU A 56 13.60 -6.90 11.94
CA LEU A 56 12.63 -7.27 10.91
C LEU A 56 11.98 -6.05 10.24
N ARG A 57 12.10 -4.85 10.82
CA ARG A 57 11.43 -3.65 10.29
C ARG A 57 11.94 -3.23 8.91
N GLY A 58 13.26 -3.37 8.72
CA GLY A 58 13.93 -3.06 7.45
C GLY A 58 14.07 -4.25 6.51
N LYS A 59 13.51 -5.41 6.86
CA LYS A 59 13.62 -6.62 6.04
C LYS A 59 12.31 -6.84 5.28
N ALA A 60 12.41 -7.01 3.97
CA ALA A 60 11.27 -7.40 3.15
C ALA A 60 10.67 -8.73 3.66
N PRO A 61 9.34 -8.87 3.69
CA PRO A 61 8.68 -10.08 4.16
C PRO A 61 8.78 -11.25 3.20
N LEU A 62 9.27 -11.04 1.98
CA LEU A 62 9.57 -12.07 1.01
C LEU A 62 10.97 -11.87 0.45
N GLU A 63 11.72 -12.95 0.37
CA GLU A 63 12.94 -13.06 -0.41
C GLU A 63 12.62 -13.21 -1.91
N PRO A 64 13.55 -12.87 -2.82
CA PRO A 64 13.32 -12.98 -4.26
C PRO A 64 12.85 -14.36 -4.75
N ALA A 65 13.33 -15.44 -4.12
CA ALA A 65 12.91 -16.80 -4.43
C ALA A 65 11.42 -17.03 -4.07
N GLU A 66 10.98 -16.53 -2.92
CA GLU A 66 9.60 -16.66 -2.43
C GLU A 66 8.62 -15.86 -3.30
N ILE A 67 9.05 -14.72 -3.85
CA ILE A 67 8.28 -13.96 -4.84
C ILE A 67 8.03 -14.82 -6.10
N GLY A 68 9.06 -15.52 -6.56
CA GLY A 68 8.96 -16.44 -7.70
C GLY A 68 8.02 -17.62 -7.44
N GLU A 69 8.03 -18.18 -6.21
CA GLU A 69 7.11 -19.25 -5.81
C GLU A 69 5.65 -18.79 -5.82
N VAL A 70 5.38 -17.60 -5.26
CA VAL A 70 4.04 -17.01 -5.25
C VAL A 70 3.57 -16.71 -6.67
N PHE A 71 4.44 -16.16 -7.53
CA PHE A 71 4.13 -15.94 -8.95
C PHE A 71 3.83 -17.25 -9.70
N GLY A 72 4.62 -18.31 -9.45
CA GLY A 72 4.36 -19.63 -10.02
C GLY A 72 3.03 -20.22 -9.55
N LEU A 73 2.65 -19.98 -8.29
CA LEU A 73 1.36 -20.40 -7.74
C LEU A 73 0.19 -19.71 -8.46
N THR A 74 0.25 -18.39 -8.64
CA THR A 74 -0.82 -17.64 -9.31
C THR A 74 -0.97 -18.07 -10.77
N GLY A 75 0.13 -18.25 -11.51
CA GLY A 75 0.08 -18.73 -12.89
C GLY A 75 -0.52 -20.13 -13.03
N LYS A 76 -0.22 -21.04 -12.09
CA LYS A 76 -0.85 -22.37 -12.03
C LYS A 76 -2.35 -22.27 -11.78
N ALA A 77 -2.78 -21.42 -10.85
CA ALA A 77 -4.19 -21.23 -10.55
C ALA A 77 -4.94 -20.65 -11.76
N GLU A 78 -4.40 -19.63 -12.44
CA GLU A 78 -5.00 -19.10 -13.66
C GLU A 78 -5.15 -20.18 -14.74
N THR A 79 -4.15 -21.04 -14.90
CA THR A 79 -4.18 -22.15 -15.86
C THR A 79 -5.28 -23.16 -15.52
N ILE A 80 -5.42 -23.52 -14.23
CA ILE A 80 -6.40 -24.50 -13.75
C ILE A 80 -7.84 -23.96 -13.88
N PHE A 81 -8.06 -22.69 -13.53
CA PHE A 81 -9.39 -22.08 -13.48
C PHE A 81 -9.77 -21.32 -14.76
N GLY A 82 -8.86 -21.21 -15.73
CA GLY A 82 -9.09 -20.54 -17.01
C GLY A 82 -9.40 -19.04 -16.92
N SER A 83 -9.12 -18.42 -15.77
CA SER A 83 -9.44 -17.01 -15.50
C SER A 83 -8.49 -16.42 -14.46
N PRO A 84 -8.25 -15.09 -14.45
CA PRO A 84 -7.46 -14.44 -13.42
C PRO A 84 -8.01 -14.73 -12.02
N GLN A 85 -7.12 -15.06 -11.10
CA GLN A 85 -7.46 -15.43 -9.73
C GLN A 85 -6.98 -14.38 -8.73
N ASP A 86 -7.85 -14.05 -7.78
CA ASP A 86 -7.47 -13.39 -6.53
C ASP A 86 -7.26 -14.49 -5.48
N MET A 87 -6.06 -14.54 -4.91
CA MET A 87 -5.58 -15.66 -4.10
C MET A 87 -5.08 -15.21 -2.75
N GLU A 88 -5.48 -15.94 -1.71
CA GLU A 88 -4.89 -15.86 -0.38
C GLU A 88 -3.97 -17.05 -0.16
N TRP A 89 -2.78 -16.78 0.37
CA TRP A 89 -1.74 -17.77 0.60
C TRP A 89 -0.94 -17.45 1.86
N THR A 90 -0.23 -18.45 2.39
CA THR A 90 0.61 -18.29 3.58
C THR A 90 1.80 -19.26 3.52
N TYR A 91 2.88 -18.90 4.20
CA TYR A 91 3.99 -19.82 4.44
C TYR A 91 3.84 -20.50 5.80
N ARG A 92 4.15 -21.80 5.83
CA ARG A 92 4.40 -22.53 7.07
C ARG A 92 5.77 -23.19 6.98
N GLY A 93 6.76 -22.59 7.63
CA GLY A 93 8.17 -22.90 7.33
C GLY A 93 8.47 -22.48 5.89
N ASN A 94 9.11 -23.37 5.12
CA ASN A 94 9.48 -23.10 3.73
C ASN A 94 8.47 -23.66 2.72
N LEU A 95 7.22 -23.86 3.14
CA LEU A 95 6.16 -24.41 2.31
C LEU A 95 5.07 -23.37 2.10
N LEU A 96 4.80 -23.07 0.84
CA LEU A 96 3.72 -22.18 0.39
C LEU A 96 2.39 -22.94 0.34
N PHE A 97 1.39 -22.45 1.05
CA PHE A 97 0.02 -22.97 1.06
C PHE A 97 -0.96 -21.96 0.47
N THR A 98 -1.87 -22.44 -0.38
CA THR A 98 -3.06 -21.69 -0.79
C THR A 98 -4.18 -21.87 0.24
N LEU A 99 -4.85 -20.78 0.56
CA LEU A 99 -5.93 -20.73 1.56
C LEU A 99 -7.26 -20.45 0.89
N GLN A 100 -7.26 -19.56 -0.11
CA GLN A 100 -8.42 -19.24 -0.92
C GLN A 100 -8.00 -18.89 -2.34
N SER A 101 -8.84 -19.19 -3.33
CA SER A 101 -8.73 -18.73 -4.71
C SER A 101 -10.13 -18.37 -5.20
N ARG A 102 -10.29 -17.18 -5.77
CA ARG A 102 -11.56 -16.71 -6.35
C ARG A 102 -11.33 -16.08 -7.72
N PRO A 103 -12.24 -16.25 -8.69
CA PRO A 103 -12.12 -15.60 -9.99
C PRO A 103 -12.32 -14.09 -9.86
N ILE A 104 -11.48 -13.31 -10.55
CA ILE A 104 -11.65 -11.86 -10.68
C ILE A 104 -12.68 -11.61 -11.78
N THR A 105 -13.87 -11.13 -11.39
CA THR A 105 -15.01 -10.93 -12.30
C THR A 105 -15.16 -9.49 -12.78
N THR A 106 -14.40 -8.56 -12.20
CA THR A 106 -14.39 -7.15 -12.64
C THR A 106 -13.67 -7.08 -13.98
N GLY A 107 -14.42 -6.83 -15.06
CA GLY A 107 -13.87 -6.67 -16.42
C GLY A 107 -12.73 -5.66 -16.46
N SER A 108 -11.82 -5.81 -17.41
CA SER A 108 -10.61 -4.96 -17.58
C SER A 108 -10.93 -3.47 -17.52
N SER A 109 -10.87 -2.90 -16.33
CA SER A 109 -10.59 -1.48 -16.16
C SER A 109 -9.12 -1.29 -16.49
N GLY A 110 -8.81 -0.27 -17.29
CA GLY A 110 -7.47 -0.03 -17.84
C GLY A 110 -6.35 0.00 -16.80
N ALA A 111 -5.11 -0.08 -17.27
CA ALA A 111 -3.87 -0.28 -16.52
C ALA A 111 -3.57 0.71 -15.36
N ASP A 112 -4.44 1.68 -15.10
CA ASP A 112 -4.32 2.72 -14.08
C ASP A 112 -5.44 2.66 -13.02
N ASP A 113 -6.28 1.62 -13.05
CA ASP A 113 -7.39 1.50 -12.11
C ASP A 113 -6.94 0.89 -10.76
N LEU A 114 -6.63 1.77 -9.80
CA LEU A 114 -6.34 1.41 -8.41
C LEU A 114 -7.58 0.99 -7.61
N ARG A 115 -8.81 1.18 -8.15
CA ARG A 115 -10.08 0.97 -7.43
C ARG A 115 -10.32 -0.49 -7.00
N PRO A 116 -9.99 -1.53 -7.78
CA PRO A 116 -10.17 -2.92 -7.35
C PRO A 116 -9.42 -3.25 -6.05
N TRP A 117 -8.26 -2.61 -5.83
CA TRP A 117 -7.46 -2.78 -4.61
C TRP A 117 -8.01 -1.98 -3.42
N TYR A 118 -8.46 -0.74 -3.64
CA TYR A 118 -9.14 0.04 -2.60
C TYR A 118 -10.38 -0.68 -2.04
N LEU A 119 -11.03 -1.52 -2.87
CA LEU A 119 -12.20 -2.30 -2.49
C LEU A 119 -11.85 -3.67 -1.84
N SER A 120 -10.65 -4.22 -2.10
CA SER A 120 -10.20 -5.44 -1.42
C SER A 120 -9.67 -5.15 0.00
N LEU A 121 -9.12 -3.97 0.23
CA LEU A 121 -8.82 -3.46 1.58
C LEU A 121 -10.10 -2.88 2.21
N HIS A 122 -10.90 -3.72 2.87
CA HIS A 122 -11.95 -3.19 3.74
C HIS A 122 -11.26 -2.47 4.91
N ARG A 123 -11.17 -1.14 4.87
CA ARG A 123 -10.60 -0.39 6.00
C ARG A 123 -11.47 -0.65 7.22
N SER A 124 -10.87 -1.15 8.31
CA SER A 124 -11.57 -1.26 9.58
C SER A 124 -12.08 0.10 10.03
N PHE A 125 -13.13 0.08 10.86
CA PHE A 125 -13.64 1.30 11.47
C PHE A 125 -12.55 2.07 12.22
N GLU A 126 -11.65 1.37 12.92
CA GLU A 126 -10.51 1.98 13.62
C GLU A 126 -9.50 2.62 12.64
N ASN A 127 -9.21 1.96 11.51
CA ASN A 127 -8.38 2.54 10.45
C ASN A 127 -9.00 3.82 9.87
N LEU A 128 -10.32 3.82 9.63
CA LEU A 128 -11.06 4.99 9.15
C LEU A 128 -11.05 6.13 10.17
N GLN A 129 -11.21 5.84 11.46
CA GLN A 129 -11.06 6.82 12.53
C GLN A 129 -9.64 7.39 12.60
N GLY A 130 -8.62 6.54 12.46
CA GLY A 130 -7.22 6.95 12.39
C GLY A 130 -6.94 7.87 11.20
N LEU A 131 -7.46 7.51 10.02
CA LEU A 131 -7.31 8.30 8.80
C LEU A 131 -8.02 9.65 8.91
N ARG A 132 -9.26 9.67 9.43
CA ARG A 132 -9.99 10.91 9.69
C ARG A 132 -9.19 11.84 10.59
N ARG A 133 -8.70 11.31 11.71
CA ARG A 133 -7.89 12.08 12.66
C ARG A 133 -6.64 12.67 12.00
N LYS A 134 -5.90 11.87 11.23
CA LYS A 134 -4.73 12.36 10.49
C LYS A 134 -5.08 13.48 9.51
N ILE A 135 -6.20 13.36 8.79
CA ILE A 135 -6.67 14.39 7.87
C ILE A 135 -7.03 15.67 8.63
N GLU A 136 -7.84 15.56 9.68
CA GLU A 136 -8.36 16.70 10.45
C GLU A 136 -7.28 17.39 11.29
N GLU A 137 -6.36 16.65 11.89
CA GLU A 137 -5.40 17.16 12.87
C GLU A 137 -4.02 17.48 12.29
N GLU A 138 -3.64 16.84 11.17
CA GLU A 138 -2.30 17.03 10.58
C GLU A 138 -2.38 17.67 9.19
N LEU A 139 -3.08 17.02 8.24
CA LEU A 139 -3.02 17.41 6.83
C LEU A 139 -3.76 18.73 6.55
N ILE A 140 -5.01 18.86 6.99
CA ILE A 140 -5.79 20.09 6.79
C ILE A 140 -5.11 21.28 7.46
N PRO A 141 -4.67 21.23 8.73
CA PRO A 141 -3.96 22.34 9.35
C PRO A 141 -2.66 22.71 8.63
N CYS A 142 -1.91 21.71 8.14
CA CYS A 142 -0.70 21.96 7.36
C CYS A 142 -1.01 22.68 6.03
N MET A 143 -2.01 22.21 5.28
CA MET A 143 -2.47 22.86 4.05
C MET A 143 -2.97 24.29 4.29
N VAL A 144 -3.72 24.53 5.37
CA VAL A 144 -4.21 25.88 5.73
C VAL A 144 -3.04 26.81 6.08
N LYS A 145 -2.04 26.32 6.83
CA LYS A 145 -0.85 27.09 7.17
C LYS A 145 -0.08 27.50 5.91
N GLU A 146 0.19 26.56 5.01
CA GLU A 146 0.90 26.84 3.78
C GLU A 146 0.12 27.78 2.85
N ALA A 147 -1.20 27.59 2.74
CA ALA A 147 -2.05 28.52 2.01
C ALA A 147 -1.98 29.94 2.59
N GLY A 148 -1.91 30.07 3.93
CA GLY A 148 -1.68 31.33 4.62
C GLY A 148 -0.33 31.96 4.31
N GLU A 149 0.75 31.17 4.33
CA GLU A 149 2.10 31.62 3.96
C GLU A 149 2.17 32.08 2.49
N MET A 150 1.54 31.33 1.58
CA MET A 150 1.45 31.71 0.16
C MET A 150 0.64 32.98 -0.07
N ALA A 151 -0.41 33.23 0.73
CA ALA A 151 -1.24 34.42 0.62
C ALA A 151 -0.54 35.69 1.12
N GLN A 152 0.46 35.57 2.00
CA GLN A 152 1.27 36.70 2.46
C GLN A 152 2.27 37.18 1.40
N PHE A 153 2.53 36.42 0.34
CA PHE A 153 3.46 36.80 -0.72
C PHE A 153 2.72 37.54 -1.84
N PRO A 154 2.83 38.88 -1.94
CA PRO A 154 2.11 39.65 -2.94
C PRO A 154 2.64 39.36 -4.34
N LEU A 155 1.75 38.91 -5.23
CA LEU A 155 2.10 38.54 -6.62
C LEU A 155 2.04 39.72 -7.60
N ALA A 156 1.26 40.75 -7.27
CA ALA A 156 1.04 41.91 -8.14
C ALA A 156 2.30 42.71 -8.55
N PRO A 157 3.35 42.84 -7.71
CA PRO A 157 4.55 43.57 -8.09
C PRO A 157 5.63 42.72 -8.78
N LEU A 158 5.41 41.41 -8.97
CA LEU A 158 6.40 40.50 -9.57
C LEU A 158 6.46 40.66 -11.10
N SER A 159 7.67 40.59 -11.66
CA SER A 159 7.88 40.44 -13.10
C SER A 159 7.54 39.02 -13.57
N ASP A 160 7.35 38.83 -14.88
CA ASP A 160 7.05 37.52 -15.46
C ASP A 160 8.09 36.43 -15.10
N LEU A 161 9.36 36.80 -15.00
CA LEU A 161 10.45 35.90 -14.60
C LEU A 161 10.31 35.47 -13.13
N GLU A 162 9.94 36.40 -12.26
CA GLU A 162 9.73 36.15 -10.83
C GLU A 162 8.44 35.35 -10.58
N LEU A 163 7.39 35.58 -11.39
CA LEU A 163 6.17 34.79 -11.38
C LEU A 163 6.42 33.33 -11.80
N ALA A 164 7.24 33.10 -12.82
CA ALA A 164 7.61 31.74 -13.23
C ALA A 164 8.35 30.99 -12.10
N GLY A 165 9.31 31.65 -11.44
CA GLY A 165 10.00 31.10 -10.27
C GLY A 165 9.05 30.83 -9.09
N GLU A 166 8.07 31.70 -8.88
CA GLU A 166 7.03 31.52 -7.85
C GLU A 166 6.16 30.29 -8.13
N ILE A 167 5.75 30.05 -9.38
CA ILE A 167 4.98 28.87 -9.78
C ILE A 167 5.76 27.59 -9.49
N GLU A 168 7.03 27.51 -9.89
CA GLU A 168 7.88 26.35 -9.63
C GLU A 168 8.05 26.08 -8.13
N ARG A 169 8.18 27.14 -7.32
CA ARG A 169 8.27 27.02 -5.86
C ARG A 169 6.99 26.42 -5.28
N ARG A 170 5.80 26.92 -5.70
CA ARG A 170 4.51 26.43 -5.19
C ARG A 170 4.24 24.98 -5.61
N LEU A 171 4.64 24.59 -6.82
CA LEU A 171 4.53 23.20 -7.28
C LEU A 171 5.42 22.25 -6.46
N LYS A 172 6.63 22.67 -6.10
CA LYS A 172 7.52 21.88 -5.22
C LYS A 172 6.97 21.72 -3.80
N ILE A 173 6.22 22.70 -3.30
CA ILE A 173 5.57 22.63 -1.98
C ILE A 173 4.41 21.63 -2.03
N GLY A 174 3.51 21.74 -3.02
CA GLY A 174 2.40 20.79 -3.19
C GLY A 174 2.85 19.35 -3.44
N GLY A 175 3.98 19.16 -4.14
CA GLY A 175 4.56 17.84 -4.38
C GLY A 175 5.18 17.15 -3.17
N LYS A 176 5.38 17.84 -2.03
CA LYS A 176 5.88 17.23 -0.78
C LYS A 176 4.77 16.62 0.09
N MET A 177 3.50 16.88 -0.24
CA MET A 177 2.34 16.39 0.52
C MET A 177 1.69 15.11 -0.04
N GLY A 178 2.01 14.73 -1.28
CA GLY A 178 1.53 13.49 -1.92
C GLY A 178 2.46 12.33 -1.66
#